data_AF-W2BZJ0-F1
#
_entry.id   AF-W2BZJ0-F1
#
_cell.length_a   1.000
_cell.length_b   1.000
_cell.length_c   1.000
_cell.angle_alpha   90.00
_cell.angle_beta   90.00
_cell.angle_gamma   90.00
#
_symmetry.space_group_name_H-M   'P 1'
#
loop_
_entity.id
_entity.type
_entity.pdbx_description
1 polymer ?
#
loop_
_entity_poly.entity_id
_entity_poly.type
_entity_poly.pdbx_seq_one_letter_code
_entity_poly.pdbx_strand_id
1 'polypeptide(L)'
;MKKIAVIIASILLGGMVICLIVFKIFTDNSIYSDMGVSDSYDGFEIEKVFDNHKGSPADGEALYKITKDSNTKADFSDWKKLPIDKRIVEFYITKRYDHVSSEIRKLAEISEGYWKIVEKNPIEGEGMKGLYGNMKLYIYDSQHDLIYCYVFDS
;
A
#
# COMPACT_ATOMS: atom_id res chain seq x y z
N MET A 1 -4.88 1.36 45.58
CA MET A 1 -4.33 0.42 44.58
C MET A 1 -5.33 0.13 43.45
N LYS A 2 -6.23 -0.88 43.51
CA LYS A 2 -7.06 -1.31 42.35
C LYS A 2 -7.66 -0.18 41.48
N LYS A 3 -8.33 0.83 42.06
CA LYS A 3 -8.91 1.96 41.30
C LYS A 3 -7.88 2.76 40.48
N ILE A 4 -6.65 2.93 40.98
CA ILE A 4 -5.58 3.67 40.31
C ILE A 4 -5.06 2.88 39.10
N ALA A 5 -4.88 1.56 39.25
CA ALA A 5 -4.46 0.68 38.15
C ALA A 5 -5.47 0.69 36.99
N VAL A 6 -6.77 0.71 37.29
CA VAL A 6 -7.84 0.84 36.27
C VAL A 6 -7.73 2.17 35.52
N ILE A 7 -7.54 3.30 36.22
CA ILE A 7 -7.40 4.63 35.59
C ILE A 7 -6.18 4.66 34.65
N ILE A 8 -5.03 4.15 35.11
CA ILE A 8 -3.80 4.08 34.28
C ILE A 8 -4.02 3.20 33.04
N ALA A 9 -4.65 2.03 33.19
CA ALA A 9 -4.96 1.15 32.07
C ALA A 9 -5.90 1.82 31.04
N SER A 10 -6.94 2.54 31.49
CA SER A 10 -7.84 3.29 30.60
C SER A 10 -7.13 4.41 29.84
N ILE A 11 -6.19 5.13 30.48
CA ILE A 11 -5.40 6.18 29.83
C ILE A 11 -4.47 5.59 28.76
N LEU A 12 -3.78 4.48 29.07
CA LEU A 12 -2.89 3.79 28.13
C LEU A 12 -3.66 3.23 26.93
N LEU A 13 -4.81 2.60 27.16
CA LEU A 13 -5.70 2.11 26.09
C LEU A 13 -6.22 3.25 25.21
N GLY A 14 -6.68 4.36 25.82
CA GLY A 14 -7.14 5.53 25.09
C GLY A 14 -6.05 6.15 24.22
N GLY A 15 -4.83 6.32 24.77
CA GLY A 15 -3.68 6.81 24.02
C GLY A 15 -3.30 5.89 22.85
N MET A 16 -3.30 4.57 23.07
CA MET A 16 -3.01 3.59 22.02
C MET A 16 -4.04 3.65 20.87
N VAL A 17 -5.33 3.77 21.19
CA VAL A 17 -6.41 3.91 20.19
C VAL A 17 -6.25 5.21 19.39
N ILE A 18 -5.93 6.33 20.06
CA ILE A 18 -5.67 7.62 19.38
C ILE A 18 -4.47 7.49 18.43
N CYS A 19 -3.36 6.87 18.86
CA CYS A 19 -2.21 6.64 17.99
C CYS A 19 -2.57 5.81 16.75
N LEU A 20 -3.32 4.71 16.91
CA LEU A 20 -3.74 3.86 15.79
C LEU A 20 -4.64 4.60 14.78
N ILE A 21 -5.56 5.45 15.26
CA ILE A 21 -6.40 6.30 14.41
C ILE A 21 -5.52 7.31 13.63
N VAL A 22 -4.59 7.98 14.32
CA VAL A 22 -3.68 8.96 13.71
C VAL A 22 -2.78 8.30 12.66
N PHE A 23 -2.23 7.11 12.94
CA PHE A 23 -1.43 6.36 11.96
C PHE A 23 -2.25 5.98 10.73
N LYS A 24 -3.49 5.48 10.88
CA LYS A 24 -4.36 5.19 9.72
C LYS A 24 -4.62 6.45 8.88
N ILE A 25 -4.94 7.58 9.52
CA ILE A 25 -5.18 8.85 8.80
C ILE A 25 -3.93 9.28 8.00
N PHE A 26 -2.71 9.12 8.54
CA PHE A 26 -1.49 9.41 7.80
C PHE A 26 -1.27 8.46 6.62
N THR A 27 -1.48 7.14 6.79
CA THR A 27 -1.37 6.16 5.71
C THR A 27 -2.41 6.41 4.61
N ASP A 28 -3.67 6.62 4.98
CA ASP A 28 -4.76 6.85 4.04
C ASP A 28 -4.54 8.14 3.22
N ASN A 29 -4.21 9.26 3.89
CA ASN A 29 -3.89 10.53 3.23
C ASN A 29 -2.69 10.40 2.28
N SER A 30 -1.67 9.62 2.65
CA SER A 30 -0.52 9.35 1.78
C SER A 30 -0.94 8.58 0.53
N ILE A 31 -1.79 7.54 0.67
CA ILE A 31 -2.33 6.76 -0.45
C ILE A 31 -3.16 7.64 -1.41
N TYR A 32 -4.05 8.49 -0.91
CA TYR A 32 -4.85 9.38 -1.76
C TYR A 32 -4.00 10.44 -2.49
N SER A 33 -3.05 11.03 -1.77
CA SER A 33 -2.07 11.99 -2.33
C SER A 33 -1.22 11.35 -3.42
N ASP A 34 -0.67 10.16 -3.17
CA ASP A 34 0.11 9.40 -4.15
C ASP A 34 -0.73 9.02 -5.37
N MET A 35 -2.00 8.63 -5.17
CA MET A 35 -2.94 8.31 -6.25
C MET A 35 -3.19 9.51 -7.17
N GLY A 36 -3.24 10.72 -6.62
CA GLY A 36 -3.51 11.98 -7.34
C GLY A 36 -4.94 12.49 -7.14
N VAL A 37 -5.62 12.08 -6.08
CA VAL A 37 -6.99 12.52 -5.76
C VAL A 37 -6.92 13.80 -4.93
N SER A 38 -7.43 14.92 -5.45
CA SER A 38 -7.29 16.24 -4.81
C SER A 38 -8.52 16.75 -4.04
N ASP A 39 -9.73 16.40 -4.48
CA ASP A 39 -10.92 17.21 -4.18
C ASP A 39 -11.83 16.63 -3.08
N SER A 40 -11.80 15.32 -2.86
CA SER A 40 -12.42 14.63 -1.71
C SER A 40 -11.89 13.20 -1.61
N TYR A 41 -11.78 12.68 -0.38
CA TYR A 41 -11.46 11.28 -0.09
C TYR A 41 -12.70 10.46 0.27
N ASP A 42 -13.87 11.10 0.42
CA ASP A 42 -15.06 10.54 1.09
C ASP A 42 -15.69 9.36 0.34
N GLY A 43 -15.37 9.21 -0.96
CA GLY A 43 -15.85 8.15 -1.83
C GLY A 43 -14.84 7.02 -2.09
N PHE A 44 -13.72 6.97 -1.37
CA PHE A 44 -12.76 5.86 -1.39
C PHE A 44 -12.71 5.15 -0.03
N GLU A 45 -12.54 3.83 -0.04
CA GLU A 45 -12.33 3.00 1.15
C GLU A 45 -11.02 2.22 1.03
N ILE A 46 -10.18 2.27 2.06
CA ILE A 46 -8.86 1.62 2.11
C ILE A 46 -8.89 0.45 3.10
N GLU A 47 -8.84 -0.77 2.55
CA GLU A 47 -8.73 -2.04 3.26
C GLU A 47 -7.27 -2.54 3.22
N LYS A 48 -6.64 -2.77 4.39
CA LYS A 48 -5.33 -3.46 4.43
C LYS A 48 -5.57 -4.97 4.38
N VAL A 49 -5.21 -5.60 3.26
CA VAL A 49 -5.43 -7.05 3.01
C VAL A 49 -4.20 -7.92 3.29
N PHE A 50 -3.01 -7.32 3.38
CA PHE A 50 -1.78 -8.01 3.77
C PHE A 50 -0.84 -7.08 4.55
N ASP A 51 -0.12 -7.61 5.53
CA ASP A 51 0.94 -6.94 6.29
C ASP A 51 1.92 -7.99 6.82
N ASN A 52 3.24 -7.81 6.61
CA ASN A 52 4.26 -8.72 7.14
C ASN A 52 5.39 -8.03 7.94
N HIS A 53 5.25 -6.74 8.29
CA HIS A 53 6.28 -5.91 8.91
C HIS A 53 6.83 -6.39 10.28
N LYS A 54 6.26 -7.45 10.89
CA LYS A 54 6.77 -8.12 12.11
C LYS A 54 7.05 -7.22 13.34
N GLY A 55 6.61 -5.96 13.34
CA GLY A 55 6.89 -4.96 14.38
C GLY A 55 7.95 -3.92 14.02
N SER A 56 8.54 -3.96 12.81
CA SER A 56 9.45 -2.95 12.26
C SER A 56 8.78 -2.21 11.08
N PRO A 57 8.43 -0.92 11.19
CA PRO A 57 7.86 -0.13 10.09
C PRO A 57 8.94 0.36 9.09
N ALA A 58 10.03 -0.39 8.94
CA ALA A 58 11.19 -0.05 8.11
C ALA A 58 11.82 -1.27 7.41
N ASP A 59 11.16 -2.43 7.49
CA ASP A 59 11.52 -3.69 6.82
C ASP A 59 10.24 -4.53 6.68
N GLY A 60 9.71 -4.67 5.47
CA GLY A 60 8.52 -5.47 5.22
C GLY A 60 7.69 -5.07 4.00
N GLU A 61 6.49 -5.65 3.95
CA GLU A 61 5.55 -5.56 2.84
C GLU A 61 4.12 -5.37 3.37
N ALA A 62 3.33 -4.54 2.70
CA ALA A 62 1.89 -4.44 2.93
C ALA A 62 1.12 -4.30 1.60
N LEU A 63 -0.08 -4.90 1.54
CA LEU A 63 -1.00 -4.70 0.43
C LEU A 63 -2.28 -4.04 0.93
N TYR A 64 -2.60 -2.91 0.33
CA TYR A 64 -3.86 -2.21 0.50
C TYR A 64 -4.70 -2.42 -0.76
N LYS A 65 -5.97 -2.77 -0.56
CA LYS A 65 -7.02 -2.74 -1.57
C LYS A 65 -7.83 -1.47 -1.34
N ILE A 66 -8.02 -0.70 -2.41
CA ILE A 66 -8.77 0.55 -2.40
C ILE A 66 -9.98 0.37 -3.31
N THR A 67 -11.17 0.48 -2.73
CA THR A 67 -12.46 0.53 -3.43
C THR A 67 -12.89 1.98 -3.61
N LYS A 68 -13.71 2.25 -4.63
CA LYS A 68 -14.35 3.56 -4.85
C LYS A 68 -15.85 3.41 -5.00
N ASP A 69 -16.61 4.42 -4.59
CA ASP A 69 -18.06 4.44 -4.77
C ASP A 69 -18.44 4.68 -6.26
N SER A 70 -19.72 4.50 -6.59
CA SER A 70 -20.21 4.64 -7.97
C SER A 70 -20.21 6.07 -8.52
N ASN A 71 -19.99 7.07 -7.68
CA ASN A 71 -20.01 8.49 -8.03
C ASN A 71 -18.58 9.06 -8.17
N THR A 72 -17.62 8.38 -7.55
CA THR A 72 -16.22 8.76 -7.42
C THR A 72 -15.50 8.62 -8.75
N LYS A 73 -15.06 9.76 -9.27
CA LYS A 73 -14.26 9.85 -10.49
C LYS A 73 -12.79 9.90 -10.09
N ALA A 74 -12.01 8.99 -10.66
CA ALA A 74 -10.57 9.00 -10.59
C ALA A 74 -10.03 9.02 -12.01
N ASP A 75 -9.02 9.86 -12.28
CA ASP A 75 -8.29 9.82 -13.54
C ASP A 75 -6.92 9.17 -13.30
N PHE A 76 -6.65 8.12 -14.08
CA PHE A 76 -5.41 7.36 -14.03
C PHE A 76 -4.69 7.37 -15.39
N SER A 77 -5.06 8.28 -16.31
CA SER A 77 -4.46 8.39 -17.65
C SER A 77 -2.97 8.79 -17.63
N ASP A 78 -2.52 9.51 -16.61
CA ASP A 78 -1.09 9.82 -16.35
C ASP A 78 -0.29 8.60 -15.82
N TRP A 79 -0.95 7.50 -15.47
CA TRP A 79 -0.29 6.27 -15.03
C TRP A 79 0.13 5.44 -16.26
N LYS A 80 1.09 4.53 -16.10
CA LYS A 80 1.50 3.65 -17.20
C LYS A 80 0.42 2.62 -17.47
N LYS A 81 0.07 2.39 -18.72
CA LYS A 81 -0.82 1.26 -19.06
C LYS A 81 -0.16 -0.08 -18.69
N LEU A 82 -0.97 -1.04 -18.24
CA LEU A 82 -0.53 -2.43 -18.02
C LEU A 82 -0.13 -3.11 -19.36
N PRO A 83 0.74 -4.14 -19.34
CA PRO A 83 1.33 -4.81 -18.16
C PRO A 83 2.47 -4.04 -17.48
N ILE A 84 2.87 -4.50 -16.30
CA ILE A 84 4.01 -4.00 -15.52
C ILE A 84 5.33 -4.44 -16.17
N ASP A 85 6.43 -3.67 -16.02
CA ASP A 85 7.77 -4.13 -16.45
C ASP A 85 8.09 -5.49 -15.79
N LYS A 86 8.45 -6.48 -16.61
CA LYS A 86 8.72 -7.85 -16.17
C LYS A 86 9.68 -7.93 -14.98
N ARG A 87 10.70 -7.06 -14.90
CA ARG A 87 11.68 -7.08 -13.79
C ARG A 87 11.08 -6.63 -12.46
N ILE A 88 10.06 -5.76 -12.51
CA ILE A 88 9.29 -5.37 -11.32
C ILE A 88 8.44 -6.57 -10.89
N VAL A 89 7.75 -7.24 -11.82
CA VAL A 89 6.98 -8.47 -11.51
C VAL A 89 7.89 -9.57 -10.93
N GLU A 90 9.11 -9.73 -11.46
CA GLU A 90 10.07 -10.71 -10.96
C GLU A 90 10.64 -10.35 -9.57
N PHE A 91 11.10 -9.12 -9.32
CA PHE A 91 11.68 -8.72 -8.02
C PHE A 91 10.65 -8.42 -6.92
N TYR A 92 9.44 -7.97 -7.24
CA TYR A 92 8.47 -7.56 -6.19
C TYR A 92 7.28 -8.52 -6.03
N ILE A 93 6.88 -9.24 -7.08
CA ILE A 93 5.58 -9.93 -7.10
C ILE A 93 5.72 -11.47 -7.13
N THR A 94 6.85 -12.02 -7.61
CA THR A 94 6.91 -13.46 -7.94
C THR A 94 8.14 -14.26 -7.48
N LYS A 95 9.36 -13.70 -7.41
CA LYS A 95 10.59 -14.52 -7.24
C LYS A 95 11.52 -14.19 -6.07
N ARG A 96 11.40 -13.03 -5.42
CA ARG A 96 12.45 -12.53 -4.52
C ARG A 96 12.62 -13.29 -3.21
N TYR A 97 11.52 -13.77 -2.64
CA TYR A 97 11.51 -14.49 -1.37
C TYR A 97 10.65 -15.74 -1.48
N ASP A 98 10.98 -16.78 -0.69
CA ASP A 98 10.16 -17.98 -0.48
C ASP A 98 8.81 -17.69 0.24
N HIS A 99 8.49 -16.41 0.44
CA HIS A 99 7.44 -15.91 1.33
C HIS A 99 6.52 -14.87 0.69
N VAL A 100 6.70 -14.52 -0.60
CA VAL A 100 5.77 -13.59 -1.29
C VAL A 100 4.37 -14.19 -1.29
N SER A 101 3.41 -13.46 -0.72
CA SER A 101 2.08 -13.96 -0.35
C SER A 101 1.17 -14.27 -1.55
N SER A 102 0.08 -14.99 -1.31
CA SER A 102 -0.90 -15.31 -2.38
C SER A 102 -1.61 -14.03 -2.85
N GLU A 103 -1.72 -13.06 -1.95
CA GLU A 103 -2.35 -11.76 -2.09
C GLU A 103 -1.53 -10.86 -3.01
N ILE A 104 -0.21 -10.80 -2.80
CA ILE A 104 0.72 -10.07 -3.67
C ILE A 104 0.79 -10.74 -5.05
N ARG A 105 0.91 -12.08 -5.13
CA ARG A 105 1.06 -12.80 -6.41
C ARG A 105 -0.06 -12.53 -7.41
N LYS A 106 -1.31 -12.36 -6.95
CA LYS A 106 -2.47 -12.01 -7.79
C LYS A 106 -2.29 -10.70 -8.57
N LEU A 107 -1.46 -9.78 -8.09
CA LEU A 107 -1.15 -8.53 -8.80
C LEU A 107 -0.44 -8.76 -10.16
N ALA A 108 0.18 -9.93 -10.36
CA ALA A 108 0.76 -10.32 -11.66
C ALA A 108 -0.29 -10.87 -12.65
N GLU A 109 -1.51 -11.14 -12.20
CA GLU A 109 -2.62 -11.68 -13.01
C GLU A 109 -3.49 -10.55 -13.61
N ILE A 110 -3.39 -9.33 -13.06
CA ILE A 110 -4.12 -8.14 -13.54
C ILE A 110 -3.60 -7.75 -14.93
N SER A 111 -4.48 -7.83 -15.93
CA SER A 111 -4.13 -7.70 -17.35
C SER A 111 -4.57 -6.38 -18.01
N GLU A 112 -5.57 -5.70 -17.44
CA GLU A 112 -6.14 -4.46 -17.96
C GLU A 112 -6.18 -3.35 -16.92
N GLY A 113 -5.91 -2.13 -17.36
CA GLY A 113 -5.82 -0.94 -16.52
C GLY A 113 -4.42 -0.34 -16.52
N TYR A 114 -3.99 0.20 -15.38
CA TYR A 114 -2.84 1.09 -15.28
C TYR A 114 -2.02 0.87 -14.00
N TRP A 115 -0.77 1.35 -13.96
CA TRP A 115 0.15 1.22 -12.83
C TRP A 115 1.16 2.37 -12.72
N LYS A 116 1.67 2.62 -11.51
CA LYS A 116 2.80 3.53 -11.26
C LYS A 116 3.61 3.10 -10.04
N ILE A 117 4.83 3.63 -9.91
CA ILE A 117 5.61 3.55 -8.67
C ILE A 117 5.80 4.97 -8.13
N VAL A 118 5.47 5.15 -6.85
CA VAL A 118 5.65 6.38 -6.05
C VAL A 118 6.50 6.03 -4.83
N GLU A 119 7.30 6.99 -4.34
CA GLU A 119 8.39 6.78 -3.36
C GLU A 119 9.43 5.76 -3.86
N LYS A 120 10.70 6.20 -4.01
CA LYS A 120 11.67 5.38 -4.74
C LYS A 120 13.13 5.67 -4.37
N ASN A 121 13.65 4.95 -3.38
CA ASN A 121 15.08 4.98 -3.05
C ASN A 121 15.82 4.01 -3.99
N PRO A 122 16.69 4.46 -4.92
CA PRO A 122 17.33 3.55 -5.89
C PRO A 122 18.20 2.50 -5.20
N ILE A 123 18.05 1.23 -5.59
CA ILE A 123 18.90 0.16 -5.08
C ILE A 123 20.22 0.16 -5.87
N GLU A 124 21.34 0.28 -5.17
CA GLU A 124 22.67 0.13 -5.76
C GLU A 124 23.04 -1.35 -5.96
N GLY A 125 23.76 -1.63 -7.05
CA GLY A 125 24.26 -2.97 -7.35
C GLY A 125 24.12 -3.36 -8.82
N GLU A 126 24.87 -4.39 -9.24
CA GLU A 126 24.74 -4.96 -10.57
C GLU A 126 23.36 -5.62 -10.74
N GLY A 127 22.72 -5.42 -11.90
CA GLY A 127 21.34 -5.85 -12.16
C GLY A 127 20.24 -5.00 -11.51
N MET A 128 20.55 -4.16 -10.52
CA MET A 128 19.54 -3.40 -9.74
C MET A 128 18.96 -2.17 -10.45
N LYS A 129 19.50 -1.79 -11.62
CA LYS A 129 19.17 -0.54 -12.31
C LYS A 129 17.69 -0.45 -12.70
N GLY A 130 16.96 0.42 -11.99
CA GLY A 130 15.52 0.66 -12.16
C GLY A 130 14.64 -0.02 -11.10
N LEU A 131 15.25 -0.62 -10.08
CA LEU A 131 14.61 -1.16 -8.88
C LEU A 131 14.89 -0.24 -7.67
N TYR A 132 13.98 -0.24 -6.71
CA TYR A 132 13.92 0.70 -5.59
C TYR A 132 13.57 0.00 -4.26
N GLY A 133 14.20 0.42 -3.17
CA GLY A 133 13.75 0.16 -1.80
C GLY A 133 12.80 1.27 -1.34
N ASN A 134 12.05 1.02 -0.27
CA ASN A 134 11.02 1.94 0.28
C ASN A 134 10.13 2.51 -0.84
N MET A 135 9.32 1.65 -1.45
CA MET A 135 8.57 1.95 -2.67
C MET A 135 7.11 1.47 -2.62
N LYS A 136 6.25 2.22 -3.30
CA LYS A 136 4.82 1.93 -3.43
C LYS A 136 4.46 1.69 -4.89
N LEU A 137 4.10 0.44 -5.22
CA LEU A 137 3.55 0.05 -6.51
C LEU A 137 2.02 0.18 -6.47
N TYR A 138 1.50 1.15 -7.20
CA TYR A 138 0.07 1.33 -7.42
C TYR A 138 -0.37 0.64 -8.70
N ILE A 139 -1.50 -0.07 -8.65
CA ILE A 139 -2.15 -0.73 -9.79
C ILE A 139 -3.65 -0.43 -9.75
N TYR A 140 -4.23 -0.02 -10.87
CA TYR A 140 -5.68 0.03 -11.08
C TYR A 140 -6.06 -1.07 -12.06
N ASP A 141 -6.91 -1.98 -11.60
CA ASP A 141 -7.56 -3.05 -12.36
C ASP A 141 -8.86 -2.49 -12.95
N SER A 142 -8.90 -2.33 -14.28
CA SER A 142 -10.09 -1.82 -14.97
C SER A 142 -11.12 -2.89 -15.36
N GLN A 143 -10.86 -4.18 -15.10
CA GLN A 143 -11.84 -5.27 -15.25
C GLN A 143 -12.73 -5.36 -14.00
N HIS A 144 -12.16 -5.17 -12.82
CA HIS A 144 -12.85 -5.26 -11.53
C HIS A 144 -13.16 -3.90 -10.88
N ASP A 145 -12.69 -2.80 -11.47
CA ASP A 145 -12.81 -1.43 -10.95
C ASP A 145 -12.14 -1.23 -9.57
N LEU A 146 -11.06 -1.99 -9.33
CA LEU A 146 -10.33 -2.05 -8.06
C LEU A 146 -8.95 -1.40 -8.16
N ILE A 147 -8.51 -0.77 -7.08
CA ILE A 147 -7.19 -0.15 -6.98
C ILE A 147 -6.40 -0.89 -5.90
N TYR A 148 -5.10 -1.05 -6.11
CA TYR A 148 -4.18 -1.70 -5.19
C TYR A 148 -2.98 -0.80 -4.94
N CYS A 149 -2.55 -0.70 -3.68
CA CYS A 149 -1.26 -0.12 -3.29
C CYS A 149 -0.43 -1.19 -2.59
N TYR A 150 0.62 -1.63 -3.26
CA TYR A 150 1.62 -2.54 -2.71
C TYR A 150 2.82 -1.75 -2.19
N VAL A 151 3.04 -1.77 -0.88
CA VAL A 151 4.16 -1.12 -0.19
C VAL A 151 5.26 -2.15 0.08
N PHE A 152 6.51 -1.77 -0.19
CA PHE A 152 7.71 -2.57 0.04
C PHE A 152 8.79 -1.68 0.67
N ASP A 153 9.06 -1.88 1.95
CA ASP A 153 10.00 -1.10 2.75
C ASP A 153 11.27 -1.92 3.03
N SER A 154 12.42 -1.37 2.61
CA SER A 154 13.74 -2.03 2.53
C SER A 154 14.84 -1.05 2.10
#